data_AF-A0A849BEF9-F1
#
_entry.id   AF-A0A849BEF9-F1
#
_cell.length_a   1.000
_cell.length_b   1.000
_cell.length_c   1.000
_cell.angle_alpha   90.00
_cell.angle_beta   90.00
_cell.angle_gamma   90.00
#
_symmetry.space_group_name_H-M   'P 1'
#
loop_
_entity.id
_entity.type
_entity.pdbx_description
1 polymer ?
#
loop_
_entity_poly.entity_id
_entity_poly.type
_entity_poly.pdbx_seq_one_letter_code
_entity_poly.pdbx_strand_id
1 'polypeptide(L)' 'MSAPSLLDDPRPLPPNRPDDDACCGSGCSPCIFDFYYEEMERYRQELKDWLVRHPEQASSS' A
#
# COMPACT_ATOMS: atom_id res chain seq x y z
N MET A 1 -12.63 -23.20 -17.61
CA MET A 1 -13.12 -22.07 -16.79
C MET A 1 -11.91 -21.21 -16.50
N SER A 2 -11.81 -20.05 -17.12
CA SER A 2 -10.67 -19.14 -16.92
C SER A 2 -10.82 -18.48 -15.55
N ALA A 3 -9.84 -18.66 -14.67
CA ALA A 3 -9.81 -17.95 -13.39
C ALA A 3 -9.80 -16.43 -13.67
N PRO A 4 -10.54 -15.61 -12.91
CA PRO A 4 -10.41 -14.15 -12.99
C PRO A 4 -8.98 -13.80 -12.60
N SER A 5 -8.17 -13.58 -13.61
CA SER A 5 -6.73 -13.41 -13.51
C SER A 5 -6.43 -12.07 -12.86
N LEU A 6 -5.47 -12.06 -11.94
CA LEU A 6 -4.84 -10.91 -11.25
C LEU A 6 -4.51 -9.69 -12.15
N LEU A 7 -4.62 -9.83 -13.47
CA LEU A 7 -4.56 -8.78 -14.48
C LEU A 7 -5.74 -7.80 -14.45
N ASP A 8 -6.95 -8.23 -14.06
CA ASP A 8 -8.15 -7.37 -14.03
C ASP A 8 -8.25 -6.58 -12.72
N ASP A 9 -7.71 -7.14 -11.65
CA ASP A 9 -7.67 -6.55 -10.32
C ASP A 9 -6.32 -6.84 -9.64
N PRO A 10 -5.28 -6.08 -10.00
CA PRO A 10 -3.94 -6.29 -9.48
C PRO A 10 -3.88 -5.97 -7.99
N ARG A 11 -2.97 -6.66 -7.29
CA ARG A 11 -2.70 -6.37 -5.88
C ARG A 11 -2.19 -4.93 -5.75
N PRO A 12 -2.73 -4.13 -4.82
CA PRO A 12 -2.19 -2.80 -4.56
C PRO A 12 -0.72 -2.92 -4.12
N LEU A 13 0.07 -1.91 -4.46
CA LEU A 13 1.48 -1.84 -4.09
C LEU A 13 1.67 -0.89 -2.90
N PRO A 14 2.55 -1.23 -1.95
CA PRO A 14 2.84 -0.33 -0.84
C PRO A 14 3.46 0.97 -1.36
N PRO A 15 3.16 2.12 -0.75
CA PRO A 15 3.85 3.37 -1.07
C PRO A 15 5.35 3.23 -0.80
N ASN A 16 6.15 3.95 -1.58
CA ASN A 16 7.58 4.00 -1.35
C ASN A 16 7.87 4.80 -0.08
N ARG A 17 8.65 4.21 0.84
CA ARG A 17 9.06 4.92 2.04
C ARG A 17 10.02 6.05 1.66
N PRO A 18 9.75 7.30 2.08
CA PRO A 18 10.66 8.40 1.83
C PRO A 18 11.99 8.20 2.57
N ASP A 19 13.05 8.76 2.01
CA ASP A 19 14.36 8.79 2.66
C ASP A 19 14.33 9.72 3.88
N ASP A 20 15.22 9.48 4.85
CA ASP A 20 15.32 10.33 6.04
C ASP A 20 15.78 11.75 5.66
N ASP A 21 16.64 11.88 4.64
CA ASP A 21 17.10 13.17 4.12
C ASP A 21 15.98 13.96 3.38
N ALA A 22 14.88 13.31 3.01
CA ALA A 22 13.70 13.99 2.47
C ALA A 22 12.90 14.71 3.56
N CYS A 23 13.12 14.36 4.83
CA CYS A 23 12.59 15.10 5.96
C CYS A 23 13.52 16.28 6.27
N CYS A 24 12.97 17.50 6.32
CA CYS A 24 13.71 18.71 6.65
C CYS A 24 14.35 18.69 8.06
N GLY A 25 14.04 17.68 8.90
CA GLY A 25 14.72 17.37 10.18
C GLY A 25 14.54 18.41 11.30
N SER A 26 13.95 19.55 10.97
CA SER A 26 13.92 20.77 11.78
C SER A 26 12.51 21.14 12.25
N GLY A 27 11.53 20.27 12.03
CA GLY A 27 10.12 20.51 12.35
C GLY A 27 9.30 21.15 11.22
N CYS A 28 9.70 21.00 9.96
CA CYS A 28 8.83 21.35 8.83
C CYS A 28 7.51 20.56 8.94
N SER A 29 6.38 21.27 8.89
CA SER A 29 5.04 20.69 8.92
C SER A 29 4.28 21.07 7.65
N PRO A 30 3.68 20.10 6.93
CA PRO A 30 3.63 18.66 7.23
C PRO A 30 4.94 17.91 6.96
N CYS A 31 5.25 16.89 7.78
CA CYS A 31 6.40 16.03 7.58
C CYS A 31 6.14 15.10 6.38
N ILE A 32 7.16 14.78 5.57
CA ILE A 32 7.00 13.83 4.46
C ILE A 32 6.53 12.44 4.95
N PHE A 33 6.91 12.08 6.17
CA PHE A 33 6.43 10.86 6.81
C PHE A 33 4.95 10.90 7.15
N ASP A 34 4.36 12.07 7.43
CA ASP A 34 2.92 12.20 7.69
C ASP A 34 2.11 11.77 6.45
N PHE A 35 2.50 12.28 5.27
CA PHE A 35 1.90 11.84 4.01
C PHE A 35 2.14 10.35 3.76
N TYR A 36 3.36 9.86 3.96
CA TYR A 36 3.64 8.44 3.79
C TYR A 36 2.75 7.56 4.68
N TYR A 37 2.49 7.96 5.94
CA TYR A 37 1.62 7.21 6.83
C TYR A 37 0.16 7.24 6.40
N GLU A 38 -0.36 8.37 5.93
CA GLU A 38 -1.72 8.47 5.36
C GLU A 38 -1.87 7.55 4.14
N GLU A 39 -0.91 7.59 3.22
CA GLU A 39 -0.90 6.74 2.02
C GLU A 39 -0.78 5.26 2.40
N MET A 40 0.01 4.93 3.43
CA MET A 40 0.12 3.57 4.00
C MET A 40 -1.19 3.09 4.60
N GLU A 41 -1.98 3.96 5.24
CA GLU A 41 -3.28 3.61 5.77
C GLU A 41 -4.27 3.29 4.65
N ARG A 42 -4.31 4.11 3.60
CA ARG A 42 -5.12 3.82 2.40
C ARG A 42 -4.71 2.51 1.76
N TYR A 43 -3.40 2.29 1.57
CA TYR A 43 -2.85 1.05 1.03
C TYR A 43 -3.31 -0.18 1.83
N ARG A 44 -3.27 -0.12 3.17
CA ARG A 44 -3.70 -1.22 4.03
C ARG A 44 -5.18 -1.54 3.88
N GLN A 45 -6.03 -0.52 3.70
CA GLN A 45 -7.46 -0.71 3.45
C GLN A 45 -7.69 -1.36 2.08
N GLU A 46 -7.08 -0.82 1.03
CA GLU A 46 -7.16 -1.36 -0.33
C GLU A 46 -6.66 -2.81 -0.40
N LEU A 47 -5.55 -3.11 0.29
CA LEU A 47 -4.99 -4.46 0.36
C LEU A 47 -5.94 -5.42 1.06
N LYS A 48 -6.60 -4.99 2.15
CA LYS A 48 -7.58 -5.82 2.86
C LYS A 48 -8.75 -6.16 1.95
N ASP A 49 -9.31 -5.18 1.25
CA ASP A 49 -10.44 -5.39 0.34
C ASP A 49 -10.05 -6.26 -0.87
N TRP A 50 -8.81 -6.11 -1.35
CA TRP A 50 -8.25 -7.00 -2.35
C TRP A 50 -8.11 -8.44 -1.84
N LEU A 51 -7.60 -8.67 -0.63
CA LEU A 51 -7.46 -10.02 -0.06
C LEU A 51 -8.82 -10.72 0.14
N VAL A 52 -9.89 -9.97 0.43
CA VAL A 52 -11.26 -10.52 0.50
C VAL A 52 -11.72 -11.04 -0.86
N ARG A 53 -11.35 -10.35 -1.95
CA ARG A 53 -11.67 -10.74 -3.33
C ARG A 53 -10.75 -11.84 -3.86
N HIS A 54 -9.52 -11.94 -3.32
CA HIS A 54 -8.47 -12.89 -3.71
C HIS A 54 -8.04 -13.83 -2.57
N PRO A 55 -8.94 -14.70 -2.07
CA PRO A 55 -8.63 -15.58 -0.94
C PRO A 55 -7.52 -16.61 -1.23
N GLU A 56 -7.31 -16.97 -2.50
CA GLU A 56 -6.23 -17.86 -2.94
C GLU A 56 -4.83 -17.25 -2.78
N GLN A 57 -4.71 -15.93 -2.89
CA GLN A 57 -3.44 -15.21 -2.75
C GLN A 57 -3.03 -15.04 -1.27
N ALA A 58 -4.01 -15.05 -0.36
CA ALA A 58 -3.75 -15.00 1.09
C ALA A 58 -3.09 -16.29 1.62
N SER A 59 -3.25 -17.40 0.90
CA SER A 59 -2.79 -18.75 1.31
C SER A 59 -1.49 -19.18 0.63
N SER A 60 -0.95 -18.37 -0.27
CA SER A 60 0.28 -18.67 -1.00
C SER A 60 1.48 -18.11 -0.22
N SER A 61 1.93 -18.90 0.76
CA SER A 61 3.11 -18.62 1.60
C SER A 61 4.41 -19.06 0.93
#